data_AF-X0WN57-F1
#
_entry.id   AF-X0WN57-F1
#
_cell.length_a   1.000
_cell.length_b   1.000
_cell.length_c   1.000
_cell.angle_alpha   90.00
_cell.angle_beta   90.00
_cell.angle_gamma   90.00
#
_symmetry.space_group_name_H-M   'P 1'
#
loop_
_entity.id
_entity.type
_entity.pdbx_description
1 polymer ?
#
loop_
_entity_poly.entity_id
_entity_poly.type
_entity_poly.pdbx_seq_one_letter_code
_entity_poly.pdbx_strand_id
1 'polypeptide(L)' 'MTDRSVPLFKVFGIQIRLDLTWFIIFALVTWSLASSYFPMVYRNLDTLTYWLMGAAAALLLFVS' A
#
# COMPACT_ATOMS: atom_id res chain seq x y z
N MET A 1 -17.81 -35.59 -1.55
CA MET A 1 -16.69 -34.74 -2.05
C MET A 1 -16.98 -33.33 -1.56
N THR A 2 -16.41 -32.95 -0.42
CA THR A 2 -16.78 -31.71 0.28
C THR A 2 -15.80 -30.62 -0.09
N ASP A 3 -16.20 -29.77 -1.03
CA ASP A 3 -15.49 -28.55 -1.39
C ASP A 3 -15.59 -27.56 -0.22
N ARG A 4 -14.58 -27.56 0.65
CA ARG A 4 -14.45 -26.55 1.72
C ARG A 4 -13.75 -25.32 1.13
N SER A 5 -14.45 -24.61 0.24
CA SER A 5 -14.07 -23.26 -0.15
C SER A 5 -14.26 -22.35 1.07
N VAL A 6 -13.19 -22.16 1.85
CA VAL A 6 -13.16 -21.27 3.01
C VAL A 6 -13.26 -19.82 2.49
N PRO A 7 -14.34 -19.07 2.80
CA PRO A 7 -14.47 -17.69 2.36
C PRO A 7 -13.46 -16.82 3.12
N LEU A 8 -12.39 -16.44 2.44
CA LEU A 8 -11.17 -15.89 3.06
C LEU A 8 -11.26 -14.45 3.59
N PHE A 9 -12.29 -13.66 3.26
CA PHE A 9 -12.79 -12.48 4.00
C PHE A 9 -13.84 -11.77 3.13
N LYS A 10 -14.89 -11.19 3.75
CA LYS A 10 -15.91 -10.38 3.09
C LYS A 10 -15.90 -9.01 3.75
N VAL A 11 -15.29 -8.00 3.11
CA VAL A 11 -15.42 -6.61 3.58
C VAL A 11 -16.66 -6.01 2.93
N PHE A 12 -17.64 -5.57 3.74
CA PHE A 12 -18.84 -4.85 3.31
C PHE A 12 -19.77 -5.52 2.29
N GLY A 13 -19.74 -6.85 2.13
CA GLY A 13 -20.69 -7.55 1.26
C GLY A 13 -20.37 -7.50 -0.24
N ILE A 14 -19.34 -6.77 -0.64
CA ILE A 14 -18.84 -6.68 -2.02
C ILE A 14 -17.76 -7.75 -2.19
N GLN A 15 -17.86 -8.62 -3.21
CA GLN A 15 -16.75 -9.47 -3.62
C GLN A 15 -15.68 -8.57 -4.25
N ILE A 16 -14.89 -7.88 -3.41
CA ILE A 16 -13.74 -7.16 -3.90
C ILE A 16 -12.73 -8.24 -4.29
N ARG A 17 -12.64 -8.56 -5.59
CA ARG A 17 -11.39 -9.04 -6.19
C ARG A 17 -10.42 -7.87 -6.14
N LEU A 18 -10.02 -7.49 -4.93
CA LEU A 18 -8.92 -6.59 -4.72
C LEU A 18 -7.74 -7.46 -5.01
N ASP A 19 -7.00 -7.14 -6.07
CA ASP A 19 -5.68 -7.70 -6.26
C ASP A 19 -4.88 -7.30 -5.02
N LEU A 20 -4.88 -8.17 -3.99
CA LEU A 20 -4.12 -7.99 -2.76
C LEU A 20 -2.67 -7.65 -3.11
N THR A 21 -2.18 -8.20 -4.22
CA THR A 21 -0.95 -7.85 -4.91
C THR A 21 -0.77 -6.35 -5.11
N TRP A 22 -1.75 -5.63 -5.67
CA TRP A 22 -1.66 -4.18 -5.88
C TRP A 22 -1.54 -3.42 -4.56
N PHE A 23 -2.32 -3.80 -3.54
CA PHE A 23 -2.24 -3.18 -2.21
C PHE A 23 -0.89 -3.46 -1.53
N ILE A 24 -0.36 -4.68 -1.68
CA ILE A 24 0.96 -5.06 -1.16
C ILE A 24 2.05 -4.25 -1.86
N ILE A 25 2.01 -4.13 -3.19
CA ILE A 25 2.96 -3.32 -3.95
C ILE A 25 2.85 -1.85 -3.54
N PHE A 26 1.64 -1.31 -3.43
CA PHE A 26 1.40 0.05 -2.97
C PHE A 26 2.02 0.31 -1.58
N ALA A 27 1.80 -0.61 -0.63
CA ALA A 27 2.37 -0.51 0.71
C ALA A 27 3.90 -0.62 0.70
N LEU A 28 4.46 -1.54 -0.09
CA LEU A 28 5.91 -1.70 -0.26
C LEU A 28 6.55 -0.45 -0.86
N VAL A 29 5.97 0.09 -1.94
CA VAL A 29 6.44 1.32 -2.58
C VAL A 29 6.39 2.48 -1.60
N THR A 30 5.24 2.67 -0.93
CA THR A 30 5.07 3.72 0.09
C THR A 30 6.11 3.59 1.20
N TRP A 31 6.31 2.39 1.74
CA TRP A 31 7.31 2.10 2.78
C TRP A 31 8.72 2.41 2.29
N SER A 32 9.12 1.89 1.12
CA SER A 32 10.46 2.12 0.57
C SER A 32 10.75 3.61 0.35
N LEU A 33 9.76 4.36 -0.14
CA LEU A 33 9.90 5.81 -0.30
C LEU A 33 10.01 6.51 1.06
N ALA A 34 9.13 6.19 2.00
CA ALA A 34 9.06 6.84 3.31
C ALA A 34 10.24 6.50 4.22
N SER A 35 10.73 5.25 4.20
CA SER A 35 11.76 4.77 5.12
C SER A 35 13.18 4.90 4.58
N SER A 36 13.36 4.91 3.26
CA SER A 36 14.70 4.89 2.64
C SER A 36 14.92 6.10 1.75
N TYR A 37 14.07 6.33 0.74
CA TYR A 37 14.33 7.37 -0.25
C TYR A 37 14.21 8.79 0.33
N PHE A 38 13.06 9.13 0.92
CA PHE A 38 12.84 10.49 1.41
C PHE A 38 13.73 10.87 2.59
N PRO A 39 13.99 10.02 3.60
CA PRO A 39 14.94 10.34 4.68
C PRO A 39 16.38 10.51 4.18
N MET A 40 16.74 9.85 3.07
CA MET A 40 18.07 9.97 2.46
C MET A 40 18.21 11.27 1.66
N VAL A 41 17.16 11.69 0.95
CA VAL A 41 17.13 12.90 0.11
C VAL A 41 16.86 14.15 0.95
N TYR A 42 15.83 14.11 1.78
CA TYR A 42 15.41 15.18 2.68
C TYR A 42 15.71 14.74 4.10
N ARG A 43 16.72 15.35 4.74
CA ARG A 43 17.05 15.10 6.15
C ARG A 43 16.32 16.11 7.05
N ASN A 44 15.95 15.70 8.27
CA ASN A 44 15.29 16.51 9.31
C ASN A 44 13.79 16.82 9.13
N LEU A 45 13.06 16.12 8.25
CA LEU A 45 11.59 16.15 8.29
C LEU A 45 11.05 15.12 9.27
N ASP A 46 9.82 15.38 9.72
CA ASP A 46 9.11 14.50 10.63
C ASP A 46 8.74 13.17 9.96
N THR A 47 8.72 12.08 10.74
CA THR A 47 8.43 10.73 10.23
C THR A 47 7.09 10.70 9.50
N LEU A 48 6.08 11.38 10.04
CA LEU A 48 4.74 11.47 9.45
C LEU A 48 4.76 12.12 8.06
N THR A 49 5.64 13.09 7.85
CA THR A 49 5.78 13.80 6.57
C THR A 49 6.31 12.85 5.49
N TYR A 50 7.31 12.02 5.80
CA TYR A 50 7.82 11.04 4.84
C TYR A 50 6.77 10.00 4.44
N TRP A 51 5.91 9.58 5.37
CA TRP A 51 4.81 8.66 5.09
C TRP A 51 3.75 9.29 4.19
N LEU A 52 3.37 10.54 4.44
CA LEU A 52 2.44 11.28 3.58
C LEU A 52 2.99 11.47 2.17
N MET A 53 4.27 11.84 2.04
CA MET A 53 4.95 11.97 0.75
C MET A 53 5.03 10.63 0.02
N GLY A 54 5.37 9.54 0.73
CA GLY A 54 5.40 8.17 0.20
C GLY A 54 4.05 7.74 -0.35
N ALA A 55 2.99 7.95 0.43
CA ALA A 55 1.63 7.60 0.03
C ALA A 55 1.16 8.43 -1.16
N ALA A 56 1.41 9.74 -1.15
CA ALA A 56 1.04 10.63 -2.26
C ALA A 56 1.78 10.26 -3.56
N ALA A 57 3.09 9.99 -3.48
CA ALA A 57 3.89 9.57 -4.62
C ALA A 57 3.45 8.20 -5.16
N ALA A 58 3.19 7.23 -4.27
CA ALA A 58 2.66 5.93 -4.66
C ALA A 58 1.29 6.09 -5.34
N LEU A 59 0.38 6.90 -4.79
CA LEU A 59 -0.94 7.16 -5.40
C LEU A 59 -0.81 7.74 -6.80
N LEU A 60 0.05 8.75 -7.00
CA LEU A 60 0.32 9.33 -8.31
C LEU A 60 0.86 8.29 -9.30
N LEU A 61 1.76 7.40 -8.86
CA LEU A 61 2.33 6.32 -9.67
C LEU A 61 1.29 5.33 -10.18
N PHE A 62 0.24 5.07 -9.39
CA PHE A 62 -0.81 4.12 -9.74
C PHE A 62 -2.03 4.75 -10.42
N VAL A 63 -2.19 6.08 -10.32
CA VAL A 63 -3.25 6.82 -11.01
C VAL A 63 -2.86 7.13 -12.47
N SER A 64 -1.57 7.13 -12.80
CA SER A 64 -1.03 7.27 -14.16
C SER A 64 -1.12 5.97 -14.97
#